data_AF-A0A6M0FDI8-F1
#
_entry.id   AF-A0A6M0FDI8-F1
#
_cell.length_a   1.000
_cell.length_b   1.000
_cell.length_c   1.000
_cell.angle_alpha   90.00
_cell.angle_beta   90.00
_cell.angle_gamma   90.00
#
_symmetry.space_group_name_H-M   'P 1'
#
loop_
_entity.id
_entity.type
_entity.pdbx_description
1 polymer ?
#
loop_
_entity_poly.entity_id
_entity_poly.type
_entity_poly.pdbx_seq_one_letter_code
_entity_poly.pdbx_strand_id
1 'polypeptide(L)'
;LKSRDFIQHPSVIIEVLSPSTKGYDRDDKFKYYRQISTLQEYILVDSESISLEIYQRGEGRMWLYSAYTEGEDFTLSSIEFNCAVNVLYEDVSFETEQEQQ
;
A
#
# COMPACT_ATOMS: atom_id res chain seq x y z
N LEU A 1 26.63 -2.80 18.15
CA LEU A 1 25.24 -2.51 17.71
C LEU A 1 24.51 -3.86 17.68
N LYS A 2 23.50 -4.04 18.55
CA LYS A 2 22.65 -5.25 18.56
C LYS A 2 22.05 -5.43 17.16
N SER A 3 21.98 -6.68 16.67
CA SER A 3 21.41 -7.02 15.38
C SER A 3 20.06 -6.33 15.21
N ARG A 4 19.91 -5.54 14.13
CA ARG A 4 18.59 -5.18 13.64
C ARG A 4 18.00 -6.47 13.10
N ASP A 5 16.92 -6.95 13.70
CA ASP A 5 16.17 -8.08 13.14
C ASP A 5 15.51 -7.58 11.84
N PHE A 6 15.83 -8.22 10.72
CA PHE A 6 15.28 -7.88 9.41
C PHE A 6 14.26 -8.93 8.98
N ILE A 7 13.14 -8.48 8.41
CA ILE A 7 12.15 -9.37 7.81
C ILE A 7 12.68 -9.87 6.46
N GLN A 8 12.85 -11.18 6.34
CA GLN A 8 13.44 -11.80 5.14
C GLN A 8 12.39 -12.34 4.16
N HIS A 9 11.18 -12.66 4.65
CA HIS A 9 10.15 -13.37 3.91
C HIS A 9 8.77 -12.74 4.11
N PRO A 10 8.59 -11.46 3.74
CA PRO A 10 7.27 -10.82 3.87
C PRO A 10 6.27 -11.48 2.92
N SER A 11 5.04 -11.69 3.39
CA SER A 11 3.86 -11.95 2.55
C SER A 11 3.21 -10.66 2.08
N VAL A 12 3.31 -9.60 2.89
CA VAL A 12 2.72 -8.29 2.64
C VAL A 12 3.76 -7.20 2.86
N ILE A 13 3.78 -6.21 1.98
CA ILE A 13 4.50 -4.94 2.19
C ILE A 13 3.49 -3.80 1.97
N ILE A 14 3.46 -2.85 2.90
CA ILE A 14 2.60 -1.66 2.85
C ILE A 14 3.52 -0.44 2.85
N GLU A 15 3.40 0.41 1.83
CA GLU A 15 4.08 1.70 1.75
C GLU A 15 3.06 2.82 1.90
N VAL A 16 3.34 3.75 2.82
CA VAL A 16 2.59 5.01 2.92
C VAL A 16 3.31 6.03 2.06
N LEU A 17 2.67 6.45 0.97
CA LEU A 17 3.23 7.37 -0.01
C LEU A 17 3.32 8.76 0.62
N SER A 18 4.51 9.33 0.63
CA SER A 18 4.70 10.74 0.97
C SER A 18 4.68 11.60 -0.29
N PRO A 19 4.35 12.91 -0.19
CA PRO A 19 4.32 13.81 -1.34
C PRO A 19 5.64 13.83 -2.14
N SER A 20 6.76 13.62 -1.45
CA SER A 20 8.11 13.65 -2.05
C SER A 20 8.54 12.33 -2.69
N THR A 21 7.86 11.21 -2.41
CA THR A 21 8.26 9.85 -2.85
C THR A 21 7.23 9.13 -3.71
N LYS A 22 6.05 9.73 -3.94
CA LYS A 22 4.92 9.15 -4.69
C LYS A 22 5.31 8.51 -6.04
N GLY A 23 6.21 9.15 -6.79
CA GLY A 23 6.72 8.61 -8.06
C GLY A 23 7.74 7.48 -7.90
N TYR A 24 8.57 7.53 -6.85
CA TYR A 24 9.63 6.55 -6.61
C TYR A 24 9.10 5.22 -6.06
N ASP A 25 8.14 5.28 -5.15
CA ASP A 25 7.54 4.11 -4.49
C ASP A 25 6.70 3.26 -5.46
N ARG A 26 6.09 3.91 -6.46
CA ARG A 26 5.32 3.24 -7.51
C ARG A 26 6.20 2.46 -8.48
N ASP A 27 7.35 3.01 -8.86
CA ASP A 27 8.14 2.45 -9.96
C ASP A 27 9.34 1.60 -9.52
N ASP A 28 10.21 2.09 -8.63
CA ASP A 28 11.51 1.44 -8.43
C ASP A 28 11.48 0.42 -7.29
N LYS A 29 10.90 0.77 -6.14
CA LYS A 29 10.75 -0.17 -5.01
C LYS A 29 9.95 -1.41 -5.41
N PHE A 30 8.81 -1.22 -6.07
CA PHE A 30 7.98 -2.34 -6.49
C PHE A 30 8.72 -3.31 -7.43
N LYS A 31 9.53 -2.80 -8.37
CA LYS A 31 10.37 -3.64 -9.25
C LYS A 31 11.34 -4.54 -8.47
N TYR A 32 11.87 -4.07 -7.35
CA TYR A 32 12.74 -4.87 -6.47
C TYR A 32 11.93 -5.83 -5.60
N TYR A 33 10.89 -5.33 -4.92
CA TYR A 33 10.12 -6.15 -3.98
C TYR A 33 9.35 -7.28 -4.64
N ARG A 34 8.83 -7.10 -5.86
CA ARG A 34 8.14 -8.18 -6.59
C ARG A 34 9.03 -9.38 -6.94
N GLN A 35 10.36 -9.27 -6.76
CA GLN A 35 11.29 -10.40 -6.90
C GLN A 35 11.31 -11.30 -5.66
N ILE A 36 10.83 -10.83 -4.51
CA ILE A 36 10.69 -11.62 -3.29
C ILE A 36 9.62 -12.68 -3.54
N SER A 37 10.00 -13.96 -3.46
CA SER A 37 9.13 -15.09 -3.78
C SER A 37 7.95 -15.25 -2.84
N THR A 38 8.09 -14.82 -1.58
CA THR A 38 7.04 -14.92 -0.55
C THR A 38 6.03 -13.78 -0.64
N LEU A 39 6.37 -12.67 -1.29
CA LEU A 39 5.50 -11.50 -1.37
C LEU A 39 4.26 -11.81 -2.20
N GLN A 40 3.10 -11.75 -1.55
CA GLN A 40 1.78 -11.96 -2.14
C GLN A 40 1.08 -10.64 -2.44
N GLU A 41 1.22 -9.64 -1.57
CA GLU A 41 0.52 -8.36 -1.71
C GLU A 41 1.48 -7.19 -1.46
N TYR A 42 1.45 -6.20 -2.36
CA TYR A 42 2.15 -4.92 -2.22
C TYR A 42 1.12 -3.79 -2.26
N ILE A 43 1.05 -3.00 -1.20
CA ILE A 43 0.00 -2.02 -0.97
C ILE A 43 0.61 -0.63 -0.92
N LEU A 44 -0.02 0.32 -1.60
CA LEU A 44 0.29 1.73 -1.53
C LEU A 44 -0.87 2.46 -0.89
N VAL A 45 -0.59 3.22 0.17
CA VAL A 45 -1.56 4.06 0.88
C VAL A 45 -1.21 5.51 0.57
N ASP A 46 -2.12 6.28 -0.02
CA ASP A 46 -1.89 7.70 -0.26
C ASP A 46 -2.05 8.50 1.04
N SER A 47 -1.05 9.30 1.41
CA SER A 47 -1.12 10.14 2.60
C SER A 47 -1.78 11.51 2.37
N GLU A 48 -2.05 11.89 1.11
CA GLU A 48 -2.64 13.18 0.72
C GLU A 48 -4.11 13.05 0.31
N SER A 49 -4.60 11.83 0.09
CA SER A 49 -6.00 11.56 -0.23
C SER A 49 -6.42 10.18 0.27
N ILE A 50 -7.73 9.96 0.46
CA ILE A 50 -8.27 8.63 0.81
C ILE A 50 -8.22 7.73 -0.43
N SER A 51 -7.08 7.06 -0.61
CA SER A 51 -6.86 6.15 -1.74
C SER A 51 -5.87 5.05 -1.39
N LEU A 52 -6.21 3.84 -1.81
CA LEU A 52 -5.44 2.62 -1.61
C LEU A 52 -5.23 1.91 -2.94
N GLU A 53 -4.02 1.48 -3.23
CA GLU A 53 -3.71 0.60 -4.37
C GLU A 53 -3.15 -0.71 -3.86
N ILE A 54 -3.63 -1.84 -4.41
CA ILE A 54 -3.17 -3.18 -4.06
C ILE A 54 -2.69 -3.86 -5.33
N TYR A 55 -1.44 -4.33 -5.29
CA TYR A 55 -0.87 -5.26 -6.25
C TYR A 55 -0.84 -6.65 -5.63
N GLN A 56 -1.67 -7.57 -6.12
CA GLN A 56 -1.71 -8.96 -5.67
C GLN A 56 -0.99 -9.87 -6.66
N ARG A 57 -0.10 -10.74 -6.18
CA ARG A 57 0.58 -11.73 -7.01
C ARG A 57 -0.45 -12.70 -7.59
N GLY A 58 -0.44 -12.84 -8.91
CA GLY A 58 -1.25 -13.79 -9.66
C GLY A 58 -0.44 -14.97 -10.17
N GLU A 59 -0.97 -15.68 -11.16
CA GLU A 59 -0.27 -16.80 -11.78
C GLU A 59 0.96 -16.36 -12.58
N GLY A 60 2.02 -17.16 -12.52
CA GLY A 60 3.26 -16.92 -13.27
C GLY A 60 3.97 -15.61 -12.87
N ARG A 61 3.98 -14.64 -13.79
CA ARG A 61 4.61 -13.32 -13.58
C ARG A 61 3.59 -12.18 -13.43
N MET A 62 2.31 -12.53 -13.31
CA MET A 62 1.24 -11.55 -13.26
C MET A 62 1.09 -10.95 -11.87
N TRP A 63 0.70 -9.67 -11.84
CA TRP A 63 0.26 -8.97 -10.65
C TRP A 63 -1.07 -8.32 -10.99
N LEU A 64 -2.11 -8.64 -10.23
CA LEU A 64 -3.43 -8.03 -10.34
C LEU A 64 -3.42 -6.70 -9.59
N TYR A 65 -3.95 -5.67 -10.22
CA TYR A 65 -4.08 -4.34 -9.64
C TYR A 65 -5.53 -4.08 -9.23
N SER A 66 -5.72 -3.49 -8.06
CA SER A 66 -7.02 -2.98 -7.61
C SER A 66 -6.81 -1.68 -6.87
N ALA A 67 -7.72 -0.73 -7.07
CA ALA A 67 -7.72 0.56 -6.39
C ALA A 67 -9.01 0.67 -5.58
N TYR A 68 -8.89 1.22 -4.39
CA TYR A 68 -9.99 1.43 -3.45
C TYR A 68 -9.98 2.88 -2.96
N THR A 69 -11.17 3.37 -2.69
CA THR A 69 -11.48 4.75 -2.31
C THR A 69 -12.37 4.78 -1.08
N GLU A 70 -12.72 5.98 -0.64
CA GLU A 70 -13.60 6.17 0.51
C GLU A 70 -14.94 5.42 0.35
N GLY A 71 -15.37 4.73 1.41
CA GLY A 71 -16.61 3.95 1.47
C GLY A 71 -16.49 2.51 0.97
N GLU A 72 -15.32 2.11 0.45
CA GLU A 72 -15.08 0.75 -0.02
C GLU A 72 -14.38 -0.12 1.04
N ASP A 73 -14.53 -1.43 0.90
CA ASP A 73 -13.83 -2.44 1.70
C ASP A 73 -12.73 -3.11 0.86
N PHE A 74 -11.61 -3.45 1.51
CA PHE A 74 -10.53 -4.20 0.90
C PHE A 74 -10.19 -5.44 1.71
N THR A 75 -9.54 -6.41 1.05
CA THR A 75 -9.12 -7.67 1.66
C THR A 75 -7.66 -7.96 1.34
N LEU A 76 -6.89 -8.36 2.34
CA LEU A 76 -5.55 -8.92 2.20
C LEU A 76 -5.65 -10.41 2.50
N SER A 77 -5.75 -11.21 1.45
CA SER A 77 -6.01 -12.64 1.53
C SER A 77 -4.84 -13.39 2.15
N SER A 78 -3.60 -12.91 1.98
CA SER A 78 -2.42 -13.60 2.51
C SER A 78 -2.31 -13.58 4.04
N ILE A 79 -3.07 -12.71 4.71
CA ILE A 79 -3.10 -12.56 6.17
C ILE A 79 -4.53 -12.59 6.75
N GLU A 80 -5.52 -13.03 5.96
CA GLU A 80 -6.93 -13.14 6.37
C GLU A 80 -7.50 -11.83 6.97
N PHE A 81 -7.14 -10.70 6.37
CA PHE A 81 -7.52 -9.38 6.86
C PHE A 81 -8.55 -8.72 5.93
N ASN A 82 -9.61 -8.17 6.51
CA ASN A 82 -10.62 -7.37 5.81
C ASN A 82 -10.86 -6.08 6.58
N CYS A 83 -10.95 -4.96 5.87
CA CYS A 83 -11.07 -3.64 6.48
C CYS A 83 -11.74 -2.66 5.52
N ALA A 84 -12.54 -1.74 6.07
CA ALA A 84 -13.03 -0.59 5.34
C ALA A 84 -11.90 0.42 5.15
N VAL A 85 -11.82 1.04 3.96
CA VAL A 85 -10.82 2.07 3.68
C VAL A 85 -10.95 3.21 4.70
N ASN A 86 -12.15 3.59 5.11
CA ASN A 86 -12.35 4.64 6.12
C ASN A 86 -11.68 4.36 7.46
N VAL A 87 -11.61 3.09 7.89
CA VAL A 87 -10.96 2.71 9.16
C VAL A 87 -9.45 2.90 9.08
N LEU A 88 -8.85 2.69 7.90
CA LEU A 88 -7.41 2.97 7.68
C LEU A 88 -7.07 4.45 7.92
N TYR A 89 -8.05 5.35 7.76
CA TYR A 89 -7.90 6.80 7.87
C TYR A 89 -8.66 7.40 9.07
N GLU A 90 -9.05 6.60 10.09
CA GLU A 90 -10.00 7.01 11.14
C GLU A 90 -9.61 8.28 11.93
N ASP A 91 -8.32 8.60 12.00
CA ASP A 91 -7.77 9.79 12.67
C ASP A 91 -6.97 10.73 11.73
N VAL A 92 -7.17 10.59 10.41
CA VAL A 92 -6.49 11.41 9.41
C VAL A 92 -7.39 12.58 9.00
N SER A 93 -6.88 13.79 9.18
CA SER A 93 -7.52 15.01 8.68
C SER A 93 -6.72 15.57 7.51
N PHE A 94 -7.34 15.66 6.34
CA PHE A 94 -6.75 16.31 5.18
C PHE A 94 -7.04 17.82 5.26
N GLU A 95 -6.01 18.64 5.12
CA GLU A 95 -6.21 20.08 4.98
C GLU A 95 -6.94 20.33 3.65
N THR A 96 -8.23 20.66 3.71
CA THR A 96 -8.91 21.23 2.55
C THR A 96 -8.26 22.58 2.26
N GLU A 97 -7.57 22.70 1.12
CA GLU A 97 -7.21 23.99 0.56
C GLU A 97 -8.49 24.82 0.45
N GLN A 98 -8.68 25.78 1.36
CA GLN A 98 -9.71 26.79 1.21
C GLN A 98 -9.32 27.61 -0.03
N GLU A 99 -10.11 27.46 -1.09
CA GLU A 99 -10.06 28.29 -2.29
C GLU A 99 -9.90 29.75 -1.90
N GLN A 100 -8.74 30.34 -2.19
CA GLN A 100 -8.58 31.78 -2.19
C GLN A 100 -9.41 32.31 -3.37
N GLN A 101 -10.60 32.81 -3.05
CA GLN A 101 -11.42 33.64 -3.93
C GLN A 101 -10.70 34.94 -4.31
#